data_AF-A0A6A7CA39-F1
#
_entry.id   AF-A0A6A7CA39-F1
#
_cell.length_a   1.000
_cell.length_b   1.000
_cell.length_c   1.000
_cell.angle_alpha   90.00
_cell.angle_beta   90.00
_cell.angle_gamma   90.00
#
_symmetry.space_group_name_H-M   'P 1'
#
loop_
_entity.id
_entity.type
_entity.pdbx_description
1 polymer ?
#
loop_
_entity_poly.entity_id
_entity_poly.type
_entity_poly.pdbx_seq_one_letter_code
_entity_poly.pdbx_strand_id
1 'polypeptide(L)'
;MTINLNGSGAVGVQELNLGVLRRYDPSIASIIDLAPFAVVYTFSPETSTWANAGFEGTLFICQLTNGLSQVFVLNRKSLENYILPLSAVRDIDLDAQTGFIMVDIPGHEQKMVGFWIYSDDEKMLGIRDRIARTIMDCVERCKKPVEQTGQKIDLSRLFGQ
;
A
#
# COMPACT_ATOMS: atom_id res chain seq x y z
N MET A 1 20.56 -2.73 -10.26
CA MET A 1 21.02 -4.12 -10.46
C MET A 1 19.78 -4.99 -10.47
N THR A 2 19.38 -5.50 -11.63
CA THR A 2 18.19 -6.36 -11.79
C THR A 2 18.67 -7.68 -12.36
N ILE A 3 18.49 -8.77 -11.61
CA ILE A 3 18.86 -10.12 -12.02
C ILE A 3 17.60 -10.81 -12.56
N ASN A 4 17.63 -11.18 -13.84
CA ASN A 4 16.60 -11.98 -14.50
C ASN A 4 16.86 -13.47 -14.26
N LEU A 5 15.85 -14.20 -13.78
CA LEU A 5 15.84 -15.67 -13.73
C LEU A 5 14.51 -16.18 -14.31
N ASN A 6 14.58 -16.82 -15.47
CA ASN A 6 13.46 -17.39 -16.20
C ASN A 6 12.80 -18.55 -15.41
N GLY A 7 11.47 -18.63 -15.45
CA GLY A 7 10.67 -19.84 -15.17
C GLY A 7 10.38 -20.19 -13.70
N SER A 8 11.34 -19.97 -12.80
CA SER A 8 11.19 -20.22 -11.34
C SER A 8 11.58 -18.99 -10.50
N GLY A 9 12.05 -17.92 -11.15
CA GLY A 9 12.62 -16.73 -10.50
C GLY A 9 11.60 -15.78 -9.87
N ALA A 10 10.32 -15.83 -10.27
CA ALA A 10 9.29 -14.95 -9.68
C ALA A 10 9.03 -15.26 -8.20
N VAL A 11 8.94 -16.55 -7.85
CA VAL A 11 8.77 -17.01 -6.46
C VAL A 11 9.99 -16.62 -5.63
N GLY A 12 11.20 -16.87 -6.15
CA GLY A 12 12.44 -16.51 -5.45
C GLY A 12 12.60 -15.00 -5.24
N VAL A 13 12.26 -14.17 -6.22
CA VAL A 13 12.34 -12.69 -6.08
C VAL A 13 11.32 -12.18 -5.07
N GLN A 14 10.10 -12.74 -5.06
CA GLN A 14 9.08 -12.38 -4.07
C GLN A 14 9.48 -12.80 -2.65
N GLU A 15 10.04 -14.00 -2.46
CA GLU A 15 10.55 -14.46 -1.17
C GLU A 15 11.70 -13.60 -0.65
N LEU A 16 12.63 -13.20 -1.53
CA LEU A 16 13.72 -12.29 -1.18
C LEU A 16 13.20 -10.92 -0.77
N ASN A 17 12.28 -10.34 -1.55
CA ASN A 17 11.67 -9.04 -1.21
C ASN A 17 10.94 -9.12 0.13
N LEU A 18 10.16 -10.18 0.35
CA LEU A 18 9.46 -10.39 1.61
C LEU A 18 10.45 -10.53 2.78
N GLY A 19 11.55 -11.26 2.60
CA GLY A 19 12.63 -11.38 3.57
C GLY A 19 13.28 -10.05 3.92
N VAL A 20 13.48 -9.16 2.94
CA VAL A 20 13.99 -7.80 3.16
C VAL A 20 12.98 -6.96 3.95
N LEU A 21 11.71 -6.95 3.54
CA LEU A 21 10.66 -6.18 4.20
C LEU A 21 10.47 -6.60 5.66
N ARG A 22 10.53 -7.91 5.95
CA ARG A 22 10.40 -8.45 7.32
C ARG A 22 11.53 -8.06 8.26
N ARG A 23 12.68 -7.58 7.76
CA ARG A 23 13.73 -7.01 8.61
C ARG A 23 13.33 -5.66 9.21
N TYR A 24 12.47 -4.91 8.50
CA TYR A 24 11.95 -3.63 8.95
C TYR A 24 10.62 -3.77 9.68
N ASP A 25 9.76 -4.66 9.20
CA ASP A 25 8.46 -4.94 9.81
C ASP A 25 8.14 -6.45 9.78
N PRO A 26 8.39 -7.17 10.88
CA PRO A 26 8.13 -8.60 10.99
C PRO A 26 6.65 -8.99 10.84
N SER A 27 5.72 -8.04 10.96
CA SER A 27 4.29 -8.31 10.83
C SER A 27 3.81 -8.44 9.38
N ILE A 28 4.68 -8.14 8.40
CA ILE A 28 4.36 -8.31 6.98
C ILE A 28 4.18 -9.80 6.65
N ALA A 29 2.95 -10.19 6.36
CA ALA A 29 2.58 -11.54 6.00
C ALA A 29 2.89 -11.84 4.52
N SER A 30 2.52 -10.93 3.62
CA SER A 30 2.66 -11.09 2.17
C SER A 30 2.75 -9.74 1.44
N ILE A 31 3.24 -9.79 0.19
CA ILE A 31 3.22 -8.65 -0.74
C ILE A 31 2.00 -8.81 -1.64
N ILE A 32 1.15 -7.78 -1.70
CA ILE A 32 -0.09 -7.73 -2.51
C ILE A 32 0.24 -7.24 -3.94
N ASP A 33 0.97 -6.14 -4.04
CA ASP A 33 1.46 -5.57 -5.31
C ASP A 33 2.71 -4.71 -5.05
N LEU A 34 3.43 -4.32 -6.10
CA LEU A 34 4.59 -3.43 -6.02
C LEU A 34 4.74 -2.55 -7.25
N ALA A 35 5.34 -1.37 -7.05
CA ALA A 35 5.86 -0.53 -8.11
C ALA A 35 7.39 -0.42 -7.97
N PRO A 36 8.18 -0.69 -9.04
CA PRO A 36 9.65 -0.69 -8.98
C PRO A 36 10.27 0.64 -8.57
N PHE A 37 9.58 1.76 -8.80
CA PHE A 37 10.05 3.07 -8.41
C PHE A 37 8.90 4.03 -8.17
N ALA A 38 8.86 4.59 -6.97
CA ALA A 38 7.95 5.64 -6.56
C ALA A 38 8.69 6.71 -5.75
N VAL A 39 8.16 7.92 -5.79
CA VAL A 39 8.61 9.07 -4.98
C VAL A 39 7.43 9.55 -4.15
N VAL A 40 7.66 9.79 -2.86
CA VAL A 40 6.64 10.30 -1.94
C VAL A 40 6.71 11.82 -1.87
N TYR A 41 5.56 12.45 -1.96
CA TYR A 41 5.37 13.90 -1.82
C TYR A 41 4.36 14.20 -0.74
N THR A 42 4.49 15.38 -0.13
CA THR A 42 3.50 15.95 0.77
C THR A 42 2.99 17.26 0.18
N PHE A 43 1.69 17.47 0.26
CA PHE A 43 1.09 18.74 -0.15
C PHE A 43 1.24 19.77 0.98
N SER A 44 1.72 20.97 0.64
CA SER A 44 1.72 22.13 1.54
C SER A 44 0.48 22.98 1.22
N PRO A 45 -0.51 23.08 2.13
CA PRO A 45 -1.68 23.93 1.92
C PRO A 45 -1.31 25.42 1.84
N GLU A 46 -0.33 25.86 2.64
CA GLU A 46 0.11 27.26 2.72
C GLU A 46 0.62 27.79 1.38
N THR A 47 1.40 26.97 0.66
CA THR A 47 1.98 27.33 -0.63
C THR A 47 1.23 26.70 -1.81
N SER A 48 0.25 25.84 -1.54
CA SER A 48 -0.49 25.05 -2.54
C SER A 48 0.44 24.29 -3.51
N THR A 49 1.52 23.73 -2.98
CA THR A 49 2.55 23.05 -3.77
C THR A 49 2.89 21.68 -3.19
N TRP A 50 3.28 20.76 -4.07
CA TRP A 50 3.87 19.49 -3.69
C TRP A 50 5.35 19.65 -3.34
N ALA A 51 5.76 19.13 -2.19
CA ALA A 51 7.15 19.05 -1.76
C ALA A 51 7.59 17.59 -1.71
N ASN A 52 8.80 17.30 -2.17
CA ASN A 52 9.39 15.95 -2.07
C ASN A 52 9.63 15.62 -0.59
N ALA A 53 9.09 14.47 -0.15
CA ALA A 53 9.15 14.07 1.25
C ALA A 53 10.46 13.33 1.63
N GLY A 54 11.39 13.15 0.70
CA GLY A 54 12.68 12.50 0.93
C GLY A 54 12.67 10.96 0.79
N PHE A 55 11.54 10.37 0.38
CA PHE A 55 11.39 8.94 0.22
C PHE A 55 11.24 8.55 -1.25
N GLU A 56 12.19 7.79 -1.76
CA GLU A 56 12.24 7.37 -3.15
C GLU A 56 12.80 5.95 -3.26
N GLY A 57 12.06 5.05 -3.88
CA GLY A 57 12.47 3.67 -4.00
C GLY A 57 11.35 2.74 -4.43
N THR A 58 11.46 1.46 -4.08
CA THR A 58 10.43 0.48 -4.45
C THR A 58 9.22 0.64 -3.53
N LEU A 59 8.03 0.83 -4.11
CA LEU A 59 6.77 0.84 -3.37
C LEU A 59 6.22 -0.58 -3.31
N PHE A 60 5.86 -1.02 -2.11
CA PHE A 60 5.17 -2.28 -1.86
C PHE A 60 3.82 -1.99 -1.22
N ILE A 61 2.81 -2.76 -1.61
CA ILE A 61 1.55 -2.88 -0.87
C ILE A 61 1.61 -4.21 -0.16
N CYS A 62 1.54 -4.18 1.17
CA CYS A 62 1.76 -5.35 2.01
C CYS A 62 0.50 -5.68 2.81
N GLN A 63 0.24 -6.98 3.00
CA GLN A 63 -0.71 -7.45 3.99
C GLN A 63 0.03 -7.78 5.28
N LEU A 64 -0.54 -7.40 6.42
CA LEU A 64 -0.04 -7.67 7.75
C LEU A 64 -0.71 -8.92 8.34
N THR A 65 -0.08 -9.52 9.34
CA THR A 65 -0.60 -10.72 10.04
C THR A 65 -1.95 -10.50 10.72
N ASN A 66 -2.31 -9.25 11.06
CA ASN A 66 -3.61 -8.89 11.61
C ASN A 66 -4.69 -8.65 10.53
N GLY A 67 -4.37 -8.90 9.26
CA GLY A 67 -5.29 -8.73 8.12
C GLY A 67 -5.35 -7.30 7.58
N LEU A 68 -4.75 -6.31 8.24
CA LEU A 68 -4.64 -4.94 7.73
C LEU A 68 -3.61 -4.87 6.60
N SER A 69 -3.64 -3.76 5.86
CA SER A 69 -2.69 -3.50 4.78
C SER A 69 -1.95 -2.19 5.01
N GLN A 70 -0.75 -2.08 4.45
CA GLN A 70 0.05 -0.86 4.44
C GLN A 70 0.76 -0.66 3.11
N VAL A 71 1.04 0.60 2.78
CA VAL A 71 2.03 0.96 1.76
C VAL A 71 3.38 1.10 2.44
N PHE A 72 4.41 0.48 1.86
CA PHE A 72 5.79 0.53 2.33
C PHE A 72 6.69 0.97 1.16
N VAL A 73 7.36 2.12 1.29
CA VAL A 73 8.37 2.55 0.32
C VAL A 73 9.74 2.27 0.90
N LEU A 74 10.41 1.26 0.33
CA LEU A 74 11.78 0.90 0.68
C LEU A 74 12.73 1.93 0.07
N ASN A 75 13.21 2.85 0.90
CA ASN A 75 13.97 4.01 0.47
C ASN A 75 15.36 3.60 -0.04
N ARG A 76 15.77 4.18 -1.16
CA ARG A 76 17.09 3.97 -1.76
C ARG A 76 18.11 5.04 -1.37
N LYS A 77 17.65 6.18 -0.83
CA LYS A 77 18.49 7.33 -0.46
C LYS A 77 18.95 7.31 0.99
N SER A 78 18.24 6.61 1.87
CA SER A 78 18.55 6.51 3.30
C SER A 78 18.05 5.18 3.88
N LEU A 79 18.36 4.93 5.16
CA LEU A 79 17.86 3.77 5.90
C LEU A 79 16.43 3.98 6.43
N GLU A 80 15.89 5.19 6.33
CA GLU A 80 14.54 5.52 6.78
C GLU A 80 13.54 5.24 5.65
N ASN A 81 12.57 4.37 5.93
CA ASN A 81 11.54 3.96 5.00
C ASN A 81 10.22 4.68 5.30
N TYR A 82 9.41 4.87 4.26
CA TYR A 82 8.08 5.43 4.43
C TYR A 82 7.06 4.32 4.59
N ILE A 83 6.24 4.40 5.64
CA ILE A 83 5.18 3.43 5.95
C ILE A 83 3.87 4.19 6.13
N LEU A 84 2.85 3.78 5.39
CA LEU A 84 1.48 4.30 5.49
C LEU A 84 0.50 3.16 5.78
N PRO A 85 -0.03 3.05 7.01
CA PRO A 85 -1.14 2.16 7.31
C PRO A 85 -2.37 2.56 6.49
N LEU A 86 -2.90 1.64 5.68
CA LEU A 86 -4.05 1.95 4.82
C LEU A 86 -5.36 2.12 5.60
N SER A 87 -5.41 1.65 6.85
CA SER A 87 -6.50 1.94 7.78
C SER A 87 -6.57 3.41 8.20
N ALA A 88 -5.49 4.18 8.04
CA ALA A 88 -5.46 5.61 8.34
C ALA A 88 -5.91 6.47 7.15
N VAL A 89 -6.10 5.90 5.97
CA VAL A 89 -6.47 6.65 4.76
C VAL A 89 -7.98 6.93 4.77
N ARG A 90 -8.34 8.22 4.75
CA ARG A 90 -9.74 8.66 4.62
C ARG A 90 -10.21 8.53 3.19
N ASP A 91 -9.43 9.06 2.26
CA ASP A 91 -9.78 9.08 0.84
C ASP A 91 -8.54 8.89 -0.05
N ILE A 92 -8.77 8.45 -1.28
CA ILE A 92 -7.74 8.18 -2.27
C ILE A 92 -8.24 8.52 -3.67
N ASP A 93 -7.39 9.18 -4.45
CA ASP A 93 -7.67 9.51 -5.84
C ASP A 93 -6.42 9.33 -6.73
N LEU A 94 -6.62 9.08 -8.02
CA LEU A 94 -5.57 9.08 -9.03
C LEU A 94 -5.77 10.29 -9.94
N ASP A 95 -4.91 11.30 -9.79
CA ASP A 95 -4.96 12.48 -10.62
C ASP A 95 -4.52 12.14 -12.05
N ALA A 96 -5.45 12.24 -13.00
CA ALA A 96 -5.21 11.93 -14.41
C ALA A 96 -4.24 12.91 -15.09
N GLN A 97 -4.11 14.15 -14.61
CA GLN A 97 -3.22 15.16 -15.19
C GLN A 97 -1.78 14.97 -14.72
N THR A 98 -1.59 14.75 -13.42
CA THR A 98 -0.26 14.66 -12.81
C THR A 98 0.26 13.23 -12.68
N GLY A 99 -0.65 12.25 -12.69
CA GLY A 99 -0.35 10.83 -12.44
C GLY A 99 -0.04 10.52 -10.98
N PHE A 100 -0.33 11.43 -10.05
CA PHE A 100 -0.19 11.18 -8.61
C PHE A 100 -1.31 10.30 -8.09
N ILE A 101 -0.94 9.29 -7.30
CA ILE A 101 -1.89 8.64 -6.38
C ILE A 101 -1.91 9.48 -5.11
N MET A 102 -3.00 10.23 -4.90
CA MET A 102 -3.19 11.10 -3.75
C MET A 102 -3.95 10.36 -2.66
N VAL A 103 -3.47 10.44 -1.43
CA VAL A 103 -4.13 9.88 -0.26
C VAL A 103 -4.30 10.95 0.80
N ASP A 104 -5.48 11.00 1.38
CA ASP A 104 -5.84 11.92 2.43
C ASP A 104 -5.82 11.20 3.79
N ILE A 105 -5.03 11.73 4.73
CA ILE A 105 -4.83 11.17 6.05
C ILE A 105 -5.37 12.18 7.07
N PRO A 106 -6.46 11.85 7.80
CA PRO A 106 -7.08 12.75 8.75
C PRO A 106 -6.20 12.93 10.00
N GLY A 107 -6.16 14.15 10.54
CA GLY A 107 -5.36 14.54 11.70
C GLY A 107 -5.37 16.06 11.90
N HIS A 108 -4.63 16.57 12.90
CA HIS A 108 -4.59 18.01 13.23
C HIS A 108 -3.96 18.90 12.13
N GLU A 109 -3.36 18.33 11.09
CA GLU A 109 -2.75 19.04 9.96
C GLU A 109 -3.19 18.51 8.59
N GLN A 110 -4.32 17.77 8.52
CA GLN A 110 -4.94 17.25 7.28
C GLN A 110 -3.92 16.98 6.15
N LYS A 111 -3.14 15.90 6.30
CA LYS A 111 -1.94 15.69 5.50
C LYS A 111 -2.30 14.93 4.23
N MET A 112 -2.23 15.62 3.09
CA MET A 112 -2.32 14.96 1.79
C MET A 112 -0.93 14.48 1.36
N VAL A 113 -0.85 13.19 1.01
CA VAL A 113 0.36 12.52 0.54
C VAL A 113 0.15 12.09 -0.91
N GLY A 114 1.16 12.25 -1.74
CA GLY A 114 1.14 11.88 -3.15
C GLY A 114 2.23 10.87 -3.45
N PHE A 115 1.88 9.77 -4.12
CA PHE A 115 2.84 8.83 -4.68
C PHE A 115 2.95 9.06 -6.18
N TRP A 116 4.14 9.44 -6.64
CA TRP A 116 4.45 9.47 -8.06
C TRP A 116 5.16 8.19 -8.46
N ILE A 117 4.61 7.47 -9.42
CA ILE A 117 5.18 6.19 -9.90
C ILE A 117 5.77 6.41 -11.29
N TYR A 118 7.02 5.97 -11.46
CA TYR A 118 7.69 6.00 -12.75
C TYR A 118 7.13 4.93 -13.70
N SER A 119 6.85 5.31 -14.94
CA SER A 119 6.15 4.44 -15.90
C SER A 119 6.51 4.73 -17.38
N ASP A 120 7.78 5.00 -17.70
CA ASP A 120 8.20 5.33 -19.08
C ASP A 120 8.44 4.11 -19.99
N ASP A 121 8.28 2.88 -19.46
CA ASP A 121 8.41 1.65 -20.24
C ASP A 121 7.01 1.20 -20.69
N GLU A 122 6.87 0.78 -21.96
CA GLU A 122 5.62 0.21 -22.50
C GLU A 122 5.12 -0.97 -21.64
N LYS A 123 6.02 -1.73 -21.03
CA LYS A 123 5.67 -2.83 -20.11
C LYS A 123 5.07 -2.35 -18.79
N MET A 124 5.20 -1.06 -18.48
CA MET A 124 4.76 -0.41 -17.26
C MET A 124 3.54 0.48 -17.50
N LEU A 125 2.96 0.44 -18.71
CA LEU A 125 1.69 1.10 -19.02
C LEU A 125 0.61 0.64 -18.03
N GLY A 126 -0.09 1.61 -17.44
CA GLY A 126 -1.17 1.36 -16.48
C GLY A 126 -0.71 0.91 -15.08
N ILE A 127 0.60 0.94 -14.77
CA ILE A 127 1.07 0.60 -13.42
C ILE A 127 0.50 1.54 -12.36
N ARG A 128 0.33 2.84 -12.69
CA ARG A 128 -0.29 3.82 -11.80
C ARG A 128 -1.72 3.42 -11.47
N ASP A 129 -2.51 3.10 -12.49
CA ASP A 129 -3.89 2.65 -12.32
C ASP A 129 -3.98 1.33 -11.54
N ARG A 130 -3.07 0.37 -11.81
CA ARG A 130 -3.03 -0.90 -11.09
C ARG A 130 -2.77 -0.67 -9.60
N ILE A 131 -1.74 0.10 -9.28
CA ILE A 131 -1.34 0.38 -7.90
C ILE A 131 -2.40 1.21 -7.18
N ALA A 132 -2.97 2.22 -7.84
CA ALA A 132 -4.08 3.01 -7.30
C ALA A 132 -5.27 2.12 -6.93
N ARG A 133 -5.72 1.25 -7.86
CA ARG A 133 -6.81 0.30 -7.61
C ARG A 133 -6.50 -0.64 -6.45
N THR A 134 -5.29 -1.19 -6.38
CA THR A 134 -4.93 -2.08 -5.28
C THR A 134 -4.92 -1.36 -3.93
N ILE A 135 -4.47 -0.09 -3.87
CA ILE A 135 -4.56 0.70 -2.64
C ILE A 135 -6.03 0.98 -2.30
N MET A 136 -6.85 1.39 -3.26
CA MET A 136 -8.29 1.62 -3.07
C MET A 136 -8.99 0.38 -2.49
N ASP A 137 -8.78 -0.79 -3.09
CA ASP A 137 -9.33 -2.07 -2.61
C ASP A 137 -8.92 -2.35 -1.16
N CYS A 138 -7.66 -2.08 -0.81
CA CYS A 138 -7.16 -2.30 0.55
C CYS A 138 -7.75 -1.30 1.56
N VAL A 139 -7.90 -0.02 1.18
CA VAL A 139 -8.53 1.00 2.00
C VAL A 139 -10.01 0.65 2.25
N GLU A 140 -10.73 0.23 1.22
CA GLU A 140 -12.12 -0.22 1.34
C GLU A 140 -12.26 -1.43 2.27
N ARG A 141 -11.35 -2.41 2.18
CA ARG A 141 -11.33 -3.57 3.10
C ARG A 141 -11.11 -3.14 4.55
N CYS A 142 -10.30 -2.12 4.80
CA CYS A 142 -10.07 -1.61 6.16
C CYS A 142 -11.30 -0.89 6.74
N LYS A 143 -12.19 -0.35 5.89
CA LYS A 143 -13.41 0.34 6.31
C LYS A 143 -14.58 -0.60 6.61
N LYS A 144 -14.57 -1.84 6.09
CA LYS A 144 -15.63 -2.81 6.34
C LYS A 144 -15.57 -3.27 7.80
N PRO A 145 -16.67 -3.17 8.57
CA PRO A 145 -16.75 -3.84 9.87
C PRO A 145 -16.47 -5.32 9.67
N VAL A 146 -15.66 -5.93 10.54
CA VAL A 146 -15.53 -7.37 10.60
C VAL A 146 -16.93 -7.93 10.81
N GLU A 147 -17.55 -8.50 9.77
CA GLU A 147 -18.75 -9.30 9.93
C GLU A 147 -18.34 -10.47 10.82
N GLN A 148 -18.67 -10.37 12.10
CA GLN A 148 -18.59 -11.49 13.01
C GLN A 148 -19.48 -12.58 12.40
N THR A 149 -18.87 -13.60 11.81
CA THR A 149 -19.53 -14.87 11.50
C THR A 149 -19.79 -15.59 12.83
N GLY A 150 -20.53 -14.94 13.73
CA GLY A 150 -21.20 -15.58 14.84
C GLY A 150 -22.41 -16.26 14.23
N GLN A 151 -22.26 -17.53 13.86
CA GLN A 151 -23.40 -18.39 13.64
C GLN A 151 -24.19 -18.37 14.95
N LYS A 152 -25.27 -17.58 14.98
CA LYS A 152 -26.17 -17.50 16.13
C LYS A 152 -26.82 -18.87 16.20
N ILE A 153 -26.24 -19.76 17.00
CA ILE A 153 -26.82 -21.06 17.27
C ILE A 153 -28.14 -20.76 17.96
N ASP A 154 -29.23 -21.01 17.24
CA ASP A 154 -30.57 -20.76 17.76
C ASP A 154 -30.87 -21.82 18.84
N LEU A 155 -30.54 -21.47 20.09
CA LEU A 155 -30.74 -22.34 21.26
C LEU A 155 -32.22 -22.71 21.47
N SER A 156 -33.16 -22.00 20.84
CA SER A 156 -34.59 -22.35 20.87
C SER A 156 -34.88 -23.71 20.22
N ARG A 157 -33.97 -24.23 19.37
CA ARG A 157 -34.07 -25.58 18.80
C ARG A 157 -33.49 -26.68 19.70
N LEU A 158 -32.72 -26.34 20.74
CA LEU A 158 -32.10 -27.30 21.65
C LEU A 158 -32.94 -27.60 22.89
N PHE A 159 -33.86 -26.70 23.24
CA PHE A 159 -34.79 -26.87 24.36
C PHE A 159 -36.23 -26.75 23.85
N GLY A 160 -36.69 -27.77 23.13
CA GLY A 160 -38.09 -27.87 22.72
C GLY A 160 -39.02 -28.11 23.92
N GLN A 161 -40.15 -27.40 23.94
CA GLN A 161 -41.38 -27.85 24.61
C GLN A 161 -42.11 -28.87 23.73
#